data_AF-A0A1M5GKL5-F1
#
_entry.id   AF-A0A1M5GKL5-F1
#
_cell.length_a   1.000
_cell.length_b   1.000
_cell.length_c   1.000
_cell.angle_alpha   90.00
_cell.angle_beta   90.00
_cell.angle_gamma   90.00
#
_symmetry.space_group_name_H-M   'P 1'
#
loop_
_entity.id
_entity.type
_entity.pdbx_description
1 polymer ?
#
loop_
_entity_poly.entity_id
_entity_poly.type
_entity_poly.pdbx_seq_one_letter_code
_entity_poly.pdbx_strand_id
1 'polypeptide(L)'
;MSALSELISTANTEQLSARSISRAAQLRGHTLNHDTAARYLRGAHGTPDEATLRALSDVLDIPMSRLRAAAELPSESTEPYTPPPEASRLSRRQRRAVDEIIRAMLDPAPGARQAARRGEAEPPGE
;
A
#
# COMPACT_ATOMS: atom_id res chain seq x y z
N MET A 1 -3.20 21.83 1.19
CA MET A 1 -2.47 20.70 0.58
C MET A 1 -2.15 19.74 1.73
N SER A 2 -2.21 18.42 1.55
CA SER A 2 -1.92 17.48 2.65
C SER A 2 -0.41 17.37 2.87
N ALA A 3 0.02 17.01 4.08
CA ALA A 3 1.44 16.74 4.37
C ALA A 3 2.01 15.63 3.45
N LEU A 4 1.20 14.63 3.13
CA LEU A 4 1.56 13.58 2.17
C LEU A 4 1.81 14.12 0.76
N SER A 5 0.94 14.97 0.24
CA SER A 5 1.12 15.57 -1.09
C SER A 5 2.32 16.51 -1.16
N GLU A 6 2.60 17.25 -0.10
CA GLU A 6 3.79 18.09 0.01
C GLU A 6 5.07 17.24 0.01
N LEU A 7 5.09 16.14 0.76
CA LEU A 7 6.20 15.18 0.77
C LEU A 7 6.43 14.58 -0.62
N ILE A 8 5.37 14.10 -1.28
CA ILE A 8 5.43 13.53 -2.63
C ILE A 8 5.94 14.56 -3.64
N SER A 9 5.43 15.79 -3.58
CA SER A 9 5.83 16.87 -4.50
C SER A 9 7.29 17.27 -4.29
N THR A 10 7.75 17.29 -3.04
CA THR A 10 9.15 17.59 -2.68
C THR A 10 10.10 16.49 -3.14
N ALA A 11 9.70 15.22 -3.02
CA ALA A 11 10.49 14.07 -3.45
C ALA A 11 10.51 13.90 -4.98
N ASN A 12 9.49 14.39 -5.69
CA ASN A 12 9.41 14.34 -7.15
C ASN A 12 10.30 15.42 -7.82
N THR A 13 11.61 15.35 -7.58
CA THR A 13 12.61 16.30 -8.08
C THR A 13 12.66 16.37 -9.60
N GLU A 14 12.39 15.26 -10.28
CA GLU A 14 12.34 15.15 -11.75
C GLU A 14 11.01 15.67 -12.35
N GLN A 15 10.09 16.19 -11.52
CA GLN A 15 8.77 16.66 -11.94
C GLN A 15 8.02 15.63 -12.81
N LEU A 16 8.13 14.36 -12.45
CA LEU A 16 7.47 13.27 -13.16
C LEU A 16 5.97 13.52 -13.22
N SER A 17 5.39 13.36 -14.41
CA SER A 17 3.95 13.40 -14.58
C SER A 17 3.28 12.23 -13.87
N ALA A 18 1.99 12.37 -13.55
CA ALA A 18 1.20 11.29 -12.97
C ALA A 18 1.22 10.01 -13.84
N ARG A 19 1.25 10.17 -15.17
CA ARG A 19 1.38 9.06 -16.12
C ARG A 19 2.76 8.40 -16.04
N SER A 20 3.80 9.18 -15.90
CA SER A 20 5.18 8.68 -15.73
C SER A 20 5.32 7.89 -14.44
N ILE A 21 4.79 8.41 -13.32
CA ILE A 21 4.79 7.73 -12.01
C ILE A 21 4.01 6.41 -12.09
N SER A 22 2.80 6.44 -12.65
CA SER A 22 1.99 5.24 -12.82
C SER A 22 2.69 4.17 -13.67
N ARG A 23 3.28 4.57 -14.80
CA ARG A 23 4.04 3.65 -15.66
C ARG A 23 5.25 3.07 -14.93
N ALA A 24 5.98 3.91 -14.20
CA ALA A 24 7.15 3.50 -13.41
C ALA A 24 6.77 2.52 -12.29
N ALA A 25 5.59 2.69 -11.67
CA ALA A 25 5.04 1.78 -10.68
C ALA A 25 4.64 0.43 -11.30
N GLN A 26 3.96 0.45 -12.45
CA GLN A 26 3.55 -0.75 -13.17
C GLN A 26 4.75 -1.58 -13.65
N LEU A 27 5.81 -0.94 -14.14
CA LEU A 27 7.07 -1.62 -14.49
C LEU A 27 7.72 -2.32 -13.29
N ARG A 28 7.46 -1.85 -12.07
CA ARG A 28 7.92 -2.45 -10.81
C ARG A 28 6.92 -3.43 -10.20
N GLY A 29 5.82 -3.75 -10.90
CA GLY A 29 4.83 -4.74 -10.46
C GLY A 29 3.68 -4.18 -9.62
N HIS A 30 3.53 -2.86 -9.50
CA HIS A 30 2.46 -2.23 -8.72
C HIS A 30 1.25 -1.87 -9.59
N THR A 31 0.05 -1.89 -9.00
CA THR A 31 -1.21 -1.57 -9.71
C THR A 31 -1.63 -0.10 -9.57
N LEU A 32 -0.67 0.84 -9.58
CA LEU A 32 -0.96 2.27 -9.43
C LEU A 32 -1.47 2.90 -10.73
N ASN A 33 -2.72 3.39 -10.72
CA ASN A 33 -3.32 4.10 -11.85
C ASN A 33 -2.85 5.57 -11.90
N HIS A 34 -2.77 6.13 -13.11
CA HIS A 34 -2.41 7.52 -13.36
C HIS A 34 -3.38 8.52 -12.71
N ASP A 35 -4.69 8.23 -12.66
CA ASP A 35 -5.64 9.12 -11.99
C ASP A 35 -5.41 9.16 -10.48
N THR A 36 -5.14 8.00 -9.87
CA THR A 36 -4.73 7.90 -8.46
C THR A 36 -3.46 8.72 -8.23
N ALA A 37 -2.39 8.50 -9.00
CA ALA A 37 -1.17 9.29 -8.91
C ALA A 37 -1.40 10.81 -9.05
N ALA A 38 -2.30 11.23 -9.96
CA ALA A 38 -2.65 12.64 -10.13
C ALA A 38 -3.38 13.22 -8.92
N ARG A 39 -4.25 12.45 -8.24
CA ARG A 39 -4.89 12.89 -6.98
C ARG A 39 -3.85 13.11 -5.88
N TYR A 40 -2.85 12.23 -5.77
CA TYR A 40 -1.78 12.38 -4.78
C TYR A 40 -0.90 13.60 -5.03
N LEU A 41 -0.53 13.87 -6.29
CA LEU A 41 0.25 15.06 -6.62
C LEU A 41 -0.52 16.37 -6.34
N ARG A 42 -1.85 16.36 -6.44
CA ARG A 42 -2.69 17.57 -6.26
C ARG A 42 -3.28 17.72 -4.85
N GLY A 43 -3.08 16.77 -3.95
CA GLY A 43 -3.70 16.81 -2.61
C GLY A 43 -5.19 16.51 -2.58
N ALA A 44 -5.72 15.88 -3.63
CA ALA A 44 -7.13 15.49 -3.73
C ALA A 44 -7.35 13.99 -3.41
N HIS A 45 -6.49 13.41 -2.60
CA HIS A 45 -6.57 12.00 -2.19
C HIS A 45 -7.26 11.87 -0.83
N GLY A 46 -7.96 10.75 -0.61
CA GLY A 46 -8.47 10.39 0.72
C GLY A 46 -7.38 9.71 1.56
N THR A 47 -7.81 8.86 2.50
CA THR A 47 -6.91 8.00 3.28
C THR A 47 -6.21 7.02 2.32
N PRO A 48 -4.87 7.01 2.26
CA PRO A 48 -4.14 6.11 1.38
C PRO A 48 -4.23 4.66 1.84
N ASP A 49 -4.30 3.74 0.88
CA ASP A 49 -4.08 2.32 1.13
C ASP A 49 -2.58 1.98 1.07
N GLU A 50 -2.23 0.86 1.69
CA GLU A 50 -0.85 0.41 1.79
C GLU A 50 -0.21 0.16 0.43
N ALA A 51 -0.98 -0.38 -0.52
CA ALA A 51 -0.51 -0.69 -1.86
C ALA A 51 -0.10 0.59 -2.62
N THR A 52 -0.86 1.67 -2.50
CA THR A 52 -0.50 2.95 -3.12
C THR A 52 0.75 3.54 -2.48
N LEU A 53 0.89 3.49 -1.14
CA LEU A 53 2.08 4.00 -0.47
C LEU A 53 3.34 3.24 -0.88
N ARG A 54 3.27 1.91 -1.01
CA ARG A 54 4.40 1.10 -1.50
C ARG A 54 4.77 1.45 -2.94
N ALA A 55 3.78 1.63 -3.81
CA ALA A 55 4.04 2.03 -5.18
C ALA A 55 4.73 3.41 -5.26
N LEU A 56 4.31 4.37 -4.43
CA LEU A 56 4.92 5.70 -4.35
C LEU A 56 6.32 5.65 -3.75
N SER A 57 6.53 4.85 -2.69
CA SER A 57 7.83 4.57 -2.08
C SER A 57 8.83 4.07 -3.12
N ASP A 58 8.45 3.04 -3.88
CA ASP A 58 9.35 2.38 -4.83
C ASP A 58 9.67 3.25 -6.08
N VAL A 59 8.77 4.15 -6.45
CA VAL A 59 8.96 5.03 -7.61
C VAL A 59 9.72 6.30 -7.26
N LEU A 60 9.40 6.92 -6.11
CA LEU A 60 9.94 8.22 -5.71
C LEU A 60 11.04 8.11 -4.65
N ASP A 61 11.44 6.88 -4.31
CA ASP A 61 12.46 6.56 -3.30
C ASP A 61 12.20 7.22 -1.94
N ILE A 62 10.93 7.23 -1.53
CA ILE A 62 10.48 7.80 -0.25
C ILE A 62 10.31 6.66 0.76
N PRO A 63 10.99 6.67 1.91
CA PRO A 63 10.78 5.65 2.93
C PRO A 63 9.31 5.54 3.36
N MET A 64 8.78 4.32 3.42
CA MET A 64 7.40 4.03 3.85
C MET A 64 7.02 4.66 5.20
N SER A 65 7.97 4.72 6.14
CA SER A 65 7.77 5.38 7.43
C SER A 65 7.42 6.86 7.30
N ARG A 66 8.04 7.57 6.35
CA ARG A 66 7.75 8.99 6.09
C ARG A 66 6.40 9.17 5.40
N LEU A 67 6.08 8.29 4.45
CA LEU A 67 4.77 8.31 3.79
C LEU A 67 3.63 8.06 4.78
N ARG A 68 3.77 7.07 5.66
CA ARG A 68 2.78 6.78 6.71
C ARG A 68 2.65 7.92 7.69
N ALA A 69 3.77 8.48 8.18
CA ALA A 69 3.74 9.63 9.08
C ALA A 69 3.06 10.84 8.45
N ALA A 70 3.36 11.14 7.18
CA ALA A 70 2.73 12.24 6.44
C ALA A 70 1.24 11.99 6.10
N ALA A 71 0.82 10.72 6.11
CA ALA A 71 -0.56 10.28 5.96
C ALA A 71 -1.30 10.10 7.31
N GLU A 72 -0.67 10.44 8.43
CA GLU A 72 -1.19 10.21 9.80
C GLU A 72 -1.56 8.74 10.07
N LEU A 73 -0.89 7.81 9.38
CA LEU A 73 -1.06 6.38 9.57
C LEU A 73 -0.15 5.86 10.68
N PRO A 74 -0.57 4.78 11.39
CA PRO A 74 0.30 4.09 12.34
C PRO A 74 1.64 3.70 11.69
N SER A 75 2.73 3.95 12.41
CA SER A 75 4.07 3.57 11.99
C SER A 75 4.19 2.06 11.84
N GLU A 76 4.99 1.59 10.88
CA GLU A 76 5.31 0.16 10.72
C GLU A 76 5.99 -0.45 11.95
N SER A 77 6.55 0.40 12.82
CA SER A 77 6.99 0.06 14.17
C SER A 77 5.78 -0.31 15.04
N THR A 78 5.17 -1.45 14.73
CA THR A 78 4.49 -2.24 15.73
C THR A 78 5.61 -2.91 16.52
N GLU A 79 5.59 -2.78 17.84
CA GLU A 79 6.46 -3.58 18.69
C GLU A 79 6.39 -5.06 18.24
N PRO A 80 7.52 -5.78 18.12
CA PRO A 80 7.51 -7.16 17.64
C PRO A 80 6.47 -7.96 18.42
N TYR A 81 5.51 -8.57 17.70
CA TYR A 81 4.50 -9.40 18.35
C TYR A 81 5.21 -10.51 19.13
N THR A 82 5.16 -10.38 20.44
CA THR A 82 5.73 -11.37 21.35
C THR A 82 4.58 -12.22 21.86
N PRO A 83 4.50 -13.50 21.48
CA PRO A 83 3.44 -14.37 21.97
C PRO A 83 3.55 -14.53 23.49
N PRO A 84 2.43 -14.79 24.19
CA PRO A 84 2.45 -14.96 25.64
C PRO A 84 3.39 -16.10 26.05
N PRO A 85 4.03 -16.05 27.24
CA PRO A 85 5.04 -17.03 27.66
C PRO A 85 4.59 -18.49 27.55
N GLU A 86 3.30 -18.77 27.73
CA GLU A 86 2.68 -20.08 27.63
C GLU A 86 2.80 -20.69 26.22
N ALA A 87 2.93 -19.86 25.19
CA ALA A 87 3.14 -20.30 23.81
C ALA A 87 4.45 -21.09 23.63
N SER A 88 5.40 -20.96 24.58
CA SER A 88 6.61 -21.79 24.63
C SER A 88 6.30 -23.30 24.68
N ARG A 89 5.17 -23.68 25.28
CA ARG A 89 4.72 -25.07 25.44
C ARG A 89 4.15 -25.68 24.16
N LEU A 90 3.89 -24.87 23.12
CA LEU A 90 3.36 -25.36 21.86
C LEU A 90 4.37 -26.29 21.17
N SER A 91 3.89 -27.46 20.77
CA SER A 91 4.62 -28.36 19.88
C SER A 91 4.87 -27.70 18.52
N ARG A 92 5.83 -28.22 17.75
CA ARG A 92 6.14 -27.73 16.39
C ARG A 92 4.89 -27.68 15.49
N ARG A 93 4.01 -28.69 15.58
CA ARG A 93 2.77 -28.75 14.78
C ARG A 93 1.79 -27.65 15.17
N GLN A 94 1.66 -27.36 16.46
CA GLN A 94 0.77 -26.30 16.95
C GLN A 94 1.29 -24.91 16.60
N ARG A 95 2.60 -24.68 16.70
CA ARG A 95 3.23 -23.42 16.26
C ARG A 95 2.95 -23.14 14.79
N ARG A 96 3.15 -24.15 13.95
CA ARG A 96 2.83 -24.05 12.52
C ARG A 96 1.36 -23.69 12.29
N ALA A 97 0.43 -24.30 13.02
CA ALA A 97 -0.99 -23.98 12.90
C ALA A 97 -1.32 -22.53 13.29
N VAL A 98 -0.71 -22.01 14.36
CA VAL A 98 -0.84 -20.60 14.75
C VAL A 98 -0.29 -19.67 13.68
N ASP A 99 0.87 -19.98 13.11
CA ASP A 99 1.47 -19.20 12.03
C ASP A 99 0.55 -19.15 10.79
N GLU A 100 -0.09 -20.27 10.42
CA GLU A 100 -1.05 -20.27 9.31
C GLU A 100 -2.28 -19.41 9.60
N ILE A 101 -2.79 -19.41 10.84
CA ILE A 101 -3.92 -18.56 11.23
C ILE A 101 -3.53 -17.09 11.12
N ILE A 102 -2.34 -16.71 11.62
CA ILE A 102 -1.83 -15.35 11.51
C ILE A 102 -1.71 -14.95 10.04
N ARG A 103 -1.14 -15.80 9.18
CA ARG A 103 -1.06 -15.54 7.73
C ARG A 103 -2.44 -15.37 7.11
N ALA A 104 -3.40 -16.21 7.46
CA ALA A 104 -4.76 -16.12 6.95
C ALA A 104 -5.47 -14.83 7.38
N MET A 105 -5.17 -14.30 8.58
CA MET A 105 -5.68 -13.00 9.04
C MET A 105 -5.03 -11.82 8.33
N LEU A 106 -3.78 -11.96 7.89
CA LEU A 106 -3.02 -10.91 7.21
C LEU A 106 -3.25 -10.89 5.69
N ASP A 107 -3.71 -11.98 5.08
CA ASP A 107 -4.07 -12.00 3.66
C ASP A 107 -5.40 -11.22 3.48
N PRO A 108 -5.41 -10.08 2.77
CA PRO A 108 -6.65 -9.37 2.50
C PRO A 108 -7.54 -10.31 1.69
N ALA A 109 -8.69 -10.68 2.27
CA ALA A 109 -9.64 -11.63 1.71
C ALA A 109 -9.86 -11.44 0.18
N PRO A 110 -10.15 -12.51 -0.58
CA PRO A 110 -10.26 -12.48 -2.05
C PRO A 110 -11.30 -11.51 -2.64
N GLY A 111 -12.10 -10.83 -1.81
CA GLY A 111 -13.01 -9.76 -2.22
C GLY A 111 -12.31 -8.47 -2.70
N ALA A 112 -11.13 -8.13 -2.17
CA ALA A 112 -10.40 -6.92 -2.58
C ALA A 112 -9.89 -7.02 -4.04
N ARG A 113 -9.56 -8.23 -4.51
CA ARG A 113 -9.13 -8.48 -5.91
C ARG A 113 -10.30 -8.48 -6.89
N GLN A 114 -11.53 -8.77 -6.45
CA GLN A 114 -12.72 -8.74 -7.31
C GLN A 114 -13.27 -7.34 -7.55
N ALA A 115 -13.14 -6.42 -6.59
CA ALA A 115 -13.53 -5.02 -6.77
C ALA A 115 -12.69 -4.31 -7.86
N ALA A 116 -11.40 -4.64 -7.97
CA ALA A 116 -10.53 -4.12 -9.03
C ALA A 116 -10.92 -4.65 -10.43
N ARG A 117 -11.45 -5.88 -10.54
CA ARG A 117 -11.84 -6.49 -11.82
C ARG A 117 -13.25 -6.12 -12.30
N ARG A 118 -14.14 -5.70 -11.40
CA ARG A 118 -15.49 -5.24 -11.76
C ARG A 118 -15.54 -3.80 -12.32
N GLY A 119 -14.43 -3.07 -12.28
CA GLY A 119 -14.30 -1.77 -12.93
C GLY A 119 -13.86 -1.82 -14.40
N GLU A 120 -13.52 -3.01 -14.94
CA GLU A 120 -12.96 -3.18 -16.29
C GLU A 120 -13.87 -3.88 -17.31
N ALA A 121 -15.10 -4.26 -16.93
CA ALA A 121 -16.15 -4.67 -17.87
C ALA A 121 -17.32 -3.70 -17.65
N GLU A 122 -17.73 -2.83 -18.58
CA GLU A 122 -17.97 -3.03 -20.01
C GLU A 122 -18.30 -1.65 -20.62
N PRO A 123 -17.80 -1.27 -21.81
CA PRO A 123 -18.47 -0.27 -22.62
C PRO A 123 -19.34 -0.97 -23.68
N PRO A 124 -20.63 -0.63 -23.80
CA PRO A 124 -21.29 -0.50 -25.08
C PRO A 124 -21.38 1.01 -25.37
N GLY A 125 -20.90 1.53 -26.49
CA GLY A 125 -21.18 1.01 -27.83
C GLY A 125 -22.38 1.79 -28.37
N GLU A 126 -22.06 2.84 -29.15
CA GLU A 126 -22.92 3.73 -29.95
C GLU A 126 -23.64 4.90 -29.25
#